data_AF-A0A100XYS4-F1
#
_entry.id   AF-A0A100XYS4-F1
#
_cell.length_a   1.000
_cell.length_b   1.000
_cell.length_c   1.000
_cell.angle_alpha   90.00
_cell.angle_beta   90.00
_cell.angle_gamma   90.00
#
_symmetry.space_group_name_H-M   'P 1'
#
loop_
_entity.id
_entity.type
_entity.pdbx_description
1 polymer ?
#
loop_
_entity_poly.entity_id
_entity_poly.type
_entity_poly.pdbx_seq_one_letter_code
_entity_poly.pdbx_strand_id
1 'polypeptide(L)'
;MAEQDNTKIIEPLAKFHAQPTTKGRITIPKETRRVFGIEEGDYLELIVRKLDQQTKKPTKRAVVIIKLNITGQGVIPAELIRKMDIKIKKDVLEILLVQFFKPEEVLKGRIVFEKYVQDLLKKGYAIISEEDERNTIQFDFKV
;
A
#
# COMPACT_ATOMS: atom_id res chain seq x y z
N MET A 1 -19.72 34.66 -13.64
CA MET A 1 -18.53 33.91 -14.08
C MET A 1 -18.23 32.91 -12.99
N ALA A 2 -18.44 31.63 -13.23
CA ALA A 2 -18.20 30.59 -12.23
C ALA A 2 -16.70 30.26 -12.21
N GLU A 3 -16.07 30.41 -11.05
CA GLU A 3 -14.75 29.86 -10.77
C GLU A 3 -14.83 28.34 -10.97
N GLN A 4 -14.14 27.83 -11.98
CA GLN A 4 -13.93 26.41 -12.15
C GLN A 4 -12.96 25.97 -11.05
N ASP A 5 -13.51 25.34 -10.02
CA ASP A 5 -12.76 24.58 -9.02
C ASP A 5 -11.81 23.62 -9.76
N ASN A 6 -10.54 24.01 -9.81
CA ASN A 6 -9.48 23.26 -10.48
C ASN A 6 -9.10 22.06 -9.59
N THR A 7 -10.06 21.17 -9.38
CA THR A 7 -9.87 19.93 -8.64
C THR A 7 -8.93 19.10 -9.49
N LYS A 8 -7.65 19.09 -9.13
CA LYS A 8 -6.62 18.29 -9.81
C LYS A 8 -7.06 16.83 -9.73
N ILE A 9 -7.61 16.29 -10.82
CA ILE A 9 -8.05 14.90 -10.89
C ILE A 9 -6.77 14.06 -10.81
N ILE A 10 -6.53 13.43 -9.66
CA ILE A 10 -5.44 12.46 -9.49
C ILE A 10 -5.89 11.20 -10.22
N GLU A 11 -5.43 11.03 -11.46
CA GLU A 11 -5.64 9.82 -12.23
C GLU A 11 -4.84 8.67 -11.58
N PRO A 12 -5.45 7.49 -11.35
CA PRO A 12 -4.72 6.36 -10.81
C PRO A 12 -3.68 5.84 -11.81
N LEU A 13 -2.53 5.40 -11.30
CA LEU A 13 -1.50 4.74 -12.12
C LEU A 13 -2.04 3.51 -12.85
N ALA A 14 -2.91 2.76 -12.19
CA ALA A 14 -3.57 1.62 -12.81
C ALA A 14 -4.95 1.38 -12.21
N LYS A 15 -5.84 0.82 -13.02
CA LYS A 15 -7.13 0.31 -12.58
C LYS A 15 -7.31 -1.12 -13.06
N PHE A 16 -7.65 -2.03 -12.16
CA PHE A 16 -7.89 -3.43 -12.48
C PHE A 16 -8.88 -4.06 -11.51
N HIS A 17 -9.31 -5.28 -11.80
CA HIS A 17 -10.20 -6.05 -10.95
C HIS A 17 -9.45 -7.21 -10.31
N ALA A 18 -9.70 -7.47 -9.03
CA ALA A 18 -9.08 -8.57 -8.29
C ALA A 18 -10.08 -9.25 -7.38
N GLN A 19 -10.03 -10.58 -7.33
CA GLN A 19 -10.76 -11.37 -6.35
C GLN A 19 -9.81 -11.73 -5.19
N PRO A 20 -10.15 -11.37 -3.94
CA PRO A 20 -9.36 -11.78 -2.79
C PRO A 20 -9.37 -13.29 -2.57
N THR A 21 -8.20 -13.84 -2.26
CA THR A 21 -8.06 -15.23 -1.79
C THR A 21 -8.67 -15.44 -0.40
N THR A 22 -8.71 -16.69 0.08
CA THR A 22 -9.16 -17.03 1.46
C THR A 22 -8.41 -16.27 2.55
N LYS A 23 -7.15 -15.90 2.28
CA LYS A 23 -6.29 -15.15 3.20
C LYS A 23 -6.35 -13.64 2.95
N GLY A 24 -7.33 -13.14 2.19
CA GLY A 24 -7.48 -11.72 1.87
C GLY A 24 -6.40 -11.18 0.91
N ARG A 25 -5.62 -12.05 0.26
CA ARG A 25 -4.59 -11.62 -0.68
C ARG A 25 -5.19 -11.20 -2.01
N ILE A 26 -4.71 -10.09 -2.57
CA ILE A 26 -4.94 -9.68 -3.95
C ILE A 26 -3.63 -9.74 -4.73
N THR A 27 -3.70 -10.10 -6.00
CA THR A 27 -2.55 -10.11 -6.90
C THR A 27 -2.54 -8.83 -7.73
N ILE A 28 -1.39 -8.15 -7.77
CA ILE A 28 -1.19 -7.03 -8.67
C ILE A 28 -0.76 -7.59 -10.03
N PRO A 29 -1.41 -7.18 -11.14
CA PRO A 29 -1.08 -7.69 -12.47
C PRO A 29 0.42 -7.57 -12.77
N LYS A 30 0.99 -8.62 -13.37
CA LYS A 30 2.43 -8.69 -13.65
C LYS A 30 2.85 -7.57 -14.59
N GLU A 31 1.99 -7.25 -15.56
CA GLU A 31 2.15 -6.21 -16.55
C GLU A 31 2.18 -4.83 -15.88
N THR A 32 1.23 -4.57 -14.98
CA THR A 32 1.22 -3.33 -14.18
C THR A 32 2.51 -3.18 -13.38
N ARG A 33 2.96 -4.24 -12.70
CA ARG A 33 4.22 -4.19 -11.95
C ARG A 33 5.42 -3.90 -12.84
N ARG A 34 5.48 -4.54 -14.02
CA ARG A 34 6.55 -4.32 -15.00
C ARG A 34 6.57 -2.89 -15.54
N VAL A 35 5.40 -2.31 -15.85
CA VAL A 35 5.29 -0.95 -16.39
C VAL A 35 5.78 0.09 -15.38
N PHE A 36 5.44 -0.07 -14.11
CA PHE A 36 5.80 0.90 -13.06
C PHE A 36 7.09 0.56 -12.31
N GLY A 37 7.74 -0.57 -12.61
CA GLY A 37 8.94 -1.00 -11.88
C GLY A 37 8.66 -1.31 -10.40
N ILE A 38 7.48 -1.89 -10.12
CA ILE A 38 7.06 -2.28 -8.78
C ILE A 38 7.63 -3.67 -8.45
N GLU A 39 8.35 -3.76 -7.34
CA GLU A 39 9.10 -4.93 -6.94
C GLU A 39 8.55 -5.58 -5.65
N GLU A 40 9.15 -6.70 -5.26
CA GLU A 40 8.90 -7.27 -3.94
C GLU A 40 9.35 -6.29 -2.85
N GLY A 41 8.57 -6.19 -1.77
CA GLY A 41 8.91 -5.35 -0.63
C GLY A 41 8.37 -3.92 -0.74
N ASP A 42 8.03 -3.46 -1.94
CA ASP A 42 7.39 -2.16 -2.17
C ASP A 42 6.04 -2.07 -1.48
N TYR A 43 5.68 -0.85 -1.10
CA TYR A 43 4.38 -0.54 -0.55
C TYR A 43 3.52 0.15 -1.61
N LEU A 44 2.27 -0.29 -1.71
CA LEU A 44 1.29 0.27 -2.63
C LEU A 44 0.19 0.99 -1.87
N GLU A 45 -0.11 2.21 -2.28
CA GLU A 45 -1.31 2.92 -1.87
C GLU A 45 -2.42 2.66 -2.88
N LEU A 46 -3.49 2.04 -2.40
CA LEU A 46 -4.61 1.58 -3.22
C LEU A 46 -5.93 2.15 -2.74
N ILE A 47 -6.83 2.43 -3.69
CA ILE A 47 -8.25 2.54 -3.41
C ILE A 47 -8.91 1.21 -3.78
N VAL A 48 -9.51 0.56 -2.78
CA VAL A 48 -10.29 -0.66 -2.95
C VAL A 48 -11.76 -0.31 -3.01
N ARG A 49 -12.46 -0.83 -4.02
CA ARG A 49 -13.87 -0.60 -4.26
C ARG A 49 -14.62 -1.92 -4.31
N LYS A 50 -15.60 -2.08 -3.42
CA LYS A 50 -16.59 -3.14 -3.55
C LYS A 50 -17.62 -2.70 -4.59
N LEU A 51 -17.84 -3.52 -5.60
CA LEU A 51 -18.82 -3.26 -6.64
C LEU A 51 -20.15 -3.94 -6.30
N ASP A 52 -21.25 -3.31 -6.68
CA ASP A 52 -22.53 -3.97 -6.76
C ASP A 52 -22.54 -4.97 -7.94
N GLN A 53 -23.08 -6.17 -7.73
CA GLN A 53 -22.99 -7.23 -8.73
C GLN A 53 -23.87 -6.97 -9.96
N GLN A 54 -24.98 -6.23 -9.82
CA GLN A 54 -25.91 -5.96 -10.91
C GLN A 54 -25.52 -4.69 -11.67
N THR A 55 -25.33 -3.59 -10.95
CA THR A 55 -25.07 -2.25 -11.52
C THR A 55 -23.60 -2.00 -11.83
N LYS A 56 -22.68 -2.82 -11.29
CA LYS A 56 -21.23 -2.63 -11.36
C LYS A 56 -20.72 -1.31 -10.77
N LYS A 57 -21.57 -0.57 -10.06
CA LYS A 57 -21.19 0.69 -9.41
C LYS A 57 -20.53 0.42 -8.06
N PRO A 58 -19.53 1.23 -7.63
CA PRO A 58 -18.91 1.02 -6.32
C PRO A 58 -19.85 1.39 -5.17
N THR A 59 -20.12 0.43 -4.29
CA THR A 59 -20.97 0.56 -3.10
C THR A 59 -20.19 0.99 -1.87
N LYS A 60 -18.94 0.56 -1.74
CA LYS A 60 -18.02 0.94 -0.66
C LYS A 60 -16.62 1.20 -1.20
N ARG A 61 -15.90 2.10 -0.54
CA ARG A 61 -14.55 2.55 -0.89
C ARG A 61 -13.68 2.53 0.36
N ALA A 62 -12.41 2.18 0.20
CA ALA A 62 -11.41 2.33 1.24
C ALA A 62 -10.05 2.62 0.63
N VAL A 63 -9.26 3.42 1.33
CA VAL A 63 -7.83 3.58 1.07
C VAL A 63 -7.09 2.56 1.90
N VAL A 64 -6.09 1.90 1.31
CA VAL A 64 -5.26 0.91 1.99
C VAL A 64 -3.83 0.99 1.50
N ILE A 65 -2.88 0.81 2.41
CA ILE A 65 -1.48 0.61 2.10
C ILE A 65 -1.17 -0.88 2.30
N ILE A 66 -0.57 -1.52 1.30
CA ILE A 66 -0.16 -2.93 1.38
C ILE A 66 1.29 -3.11 0.95
N LYS A 67 2.02 -3.98 1.65
CA LYS A 67 3.36 -4.42 1.22
C LYS A 67 3.24 -5.59 0.25
N LEU A 68 4.00 -5.56 -0.84
CA LEU A 68 4.08 -6.66 -1.78
C LEU A 68 5.04 -7.74 -1.32
N ASN A 69 4.64 -8.99 -1.54
CA ASN A 69 5.51 -10.16 -1.38
C ASN A 69 6.17 -10.56 -2.72
N ILE A 70 7.03 -11.58 -2.67
CA ILE A 70 7.69 -12.18 -3.83
C ILE A 70 6.76 -12.60 -4.99
N THR A 71 5.50 -12.94 -4.69
CA THR A 71 4.53 -13.35 -5.72
C THR A 71 3.75 -12.18 -6.31
N GLY A 72 4.06 -10.93 -5.92
CA GLY A 72 3.34 -9.74 -6.35
C GLY A 72 1.94 -9.63 -5.73
N GLN A 73 1.77 -10.19 -4.54
CA GLN A 73 0.53 -10.15 -3.77
C GLN A 73 0.68 -9.27 -2.54
N GLY A 74 -0.39 -8.56 -2.19
CA GLY A 74 -0.52 -7.89 -0.90
C GLY A 74 -1.80 -8.32 -0.18
N VAL A 75 -1.83 -8.12 1.13
CA VAL A 75 -2.91 -8.59 2.00
C VAL A 75 -3.86 -7.44 2.30
N ILE A 76 -5.13 -7.61 1.97
CA ILE A 76 -6.17 -6.71 2.48
C ILE A 76 -6.42 -7.07 3.97
N PRO A 77 -6.34 -6.10 4.90
CA PRO A 77 -6.59 -6.37 6.32
C PRO A 77 -7.95 -7.02 6.56
N ALA A 78 -8.00 -8.03 7.44
CA ALA A 78 -9.24 -8.75 7.75
C ALA A 78 -10.34 -7.83 8.31
N GLU A 79 -9.96 -6.80 9.06
CA GLU A 79 -10.88 -5.77 9.54
C GLU A 79 -11.52 -5.00 8.38
N LEU A 80 -10.74 -4.67 7.33
CA LEU A 80 -11.26 -3.97 6.17
C LEU A 80 -12.24 -4.86 5.38
N ILE A 81 -11.92 -6.14 5.20
CA ILE A 81 -12.82 -7.13 4.60
C ILE A 81 -14.17 -7.14 5.34
N ARG A 82 -14.15 -7.16 6.67
CA ARG A 82 -15.35 -7.13 7.51
C ARG A 82 -16.12 -5.82 7.36
N LYS A 83 -15.47 -4.66 7.52
CA LYS A 83 -16.12 -3.33 7.42
C LYS A 83 -16.73 -3.08 6.03
N MET A 84 -16.05 -3.54 4.99
CA MET A 84 -16.54 -3.46 3.61
C MET A 84 -17.54 -4.56 3.25
N ASP A 85 -17.81 -5.51 4.15
CA ASP A 85 -18.66 -6.68 3.92
C ASP A 85 -18.25 -7.48 2.67
N ILE A 86 -16.95 -7.62 2.43
CA ILE A 86 -16.43 -8.32 1.24
C ILE A 86 -16.61 -9.82 1.42
N LYS A 87 -17.32 -10.46 0.49
CA LYS A 87 -17.51 -11.91 0.48
C LYS A 87 -16.36 -12.58 -0.27
N ILE A 88 -15.43 -13.15 0.47
CA ILE A 88 -14.27 -13.86 -0.07
C ILE A 88 -14.69 -14.97 -1.04
N LYS A 89 -13.94 -15.15 -2.15
CA LYS A 89 -14.25 -16.03 -3.30
C LYS A 89 -15.52 -15.72 -4.10
N LYS A 90 -16.34 -14.74 -3.70
CA LYS A 90 -17.55 -14.35 -4.42
C LYS A 90 -17.43 -12.96 -5.02
N ASP A 91 -16.93 -12.01 -4.24
CA ASP A 91 -16.82 -10.63 -4.67
C ASP A 91 -15.55 -10.42 -5.49
N VAL A 92 -15.69 -9.62 -6.56
CA VAL A 92 -14.59 -9.05 -7.32
C VAL A 92 -14.51 -7.57 -6.94
N LEU A 93 -13.31 -7.13 -6.58
CA LEU A 93 -13.04 -5.76 -6.17
C LEU A 93 -12.45 -4.99 -7.34
N GLU A 94 -12.85 -3.73 -7.50
CA GLU A 94 -12.13 -2.77 -8.32
C GLU A 94 -10.99 -2.18 -7.48
N ILE A 95 -9.77 -2.23 -8.02
CA ILE A 95 -8.55 -1.74 -7.38
C ILE A 95 -8.01 -0.60 -8.22
N LEU A 96 -7.76 0.53 -7.59
CA LEU A 96 -7.07 1.66 -8.19
C LEU A 96 -5.73 1.79 -7.49
N LEU A 97 -4.65 1.66 -8.24
CA LEU A 97 -3.29 1.96 -7.78
C LEU A 97 -3.11 3.47 -7.84
N VAL A 98 -2.98 4.12 -6.68
CA VAL A 98 -2.83 5.57 -6.59
C VAL A 98 -1.36 5.94 -6.72
N GLN A 99 -0.51 5.29 -5.92
CA GLN A 99 0.93 5.46 -5.91
C GLN A 99 1.61 4.24 -5.28
N PHE A 100 2.93 4.20 -5.35
CA PHE A 100 3.75 3.23 -4.64
C PHE A 100 4.99 3.94 -4.09
N PHE A 101 5.55 3.38 -3.03
CA PHE A 101 6.75 3.90 -2.39
C PHE A 101 7.68 2.75 -2.05
N LYS A 102 8.96 2.99 -2.30
CA LYS A 102 9.98 2.00 -2.02
C LYS A 102 10.37 2.06 -0.55
N PRO A 103 10.78 0.94 0.08
CA PRO A 103 11.20 0.94 1.47
C PRO A 103 12.31 1.98 1.75
N GLU A 104 13.21 2.22 0.79
CA GLU A 104 14.27 3.22 0.90
C GLU A 104 13.70 4.63 1.07
N GLU A 105 12.59 4.95 0.42
CA GLU A 105 11.95 6.27 0.48
C GLU A 105 11.30 6.52 1.84
N VAL A 106 10.79 5.47 2.48
CA VAL A 106 10.27 5.54 3.85
C VAL A 106 11.39 5.75 4.87
N LEU A 107 12.57 5.18 4.60
CA LEU A 107 13.75 5.30 5.46
C LEU A 107 14.48 6.63 5.28
N LYS A 108 14.38 7.27 4.11
CA LYS A 108 14.96 8.60 3.85
C LYS A 108 14.33 9.64 4.79
N GLY A 109 15.17 10.45 5.42
CA GLY A 109 14.75 11.51 6.35
C GLY A 109 14.70 11.09 7.82
N ARG A 110 15.07 9.85 8.16
CA ARG A 110 15.19 9.37 9.54
C ARG A 110 16.65 9.03 9.85
N ILE A 111 17.34 9.95 10.52
CA ILE A 111 18.79 9.95 10.82
C ILE A 111 19.25 8.62 11.43
N VAL A 112 18.43 8.04 12.30
CA VAL A 112 18.66 6.79 13.02
C VAL A 112 18.94 5.62 12.07
N PHE A 113 18.29 5.62 10.92
CA PHE A 113 18.28 4.46 10.04
C PHE A 113 19.42 4.48 9.05
N GLU A 114 20.15 5.58 8.84
CA GLU A 114 21.22 5.68 7.83
C GLU A 114 22.29 4.60 8.02
N LYS A 115 22.74 4.38 9.26
CA LYS A 115 23.70 3.33 9.64
C LYS A 115 23.16 1.90 9.39
N TYR A 116 21.84 1.72 9.47
CA TYR A 116 21.17 0.43 9.44
C TYR A 116 20.36 0.18 8.16
N VAL A 117 20.37 1.09 7.18
CA VAL A 117 19.51 1.04 5.98
C VAL A 117 19.66 -0.31 5.28
N GLN A 118 20.90 -0.77 5.07
CA GLN A 118 21.13 -2.01 4.33
C GLN A 118 20.55 -3.24 5.05
N ASP A 119 20.65 -3.29 6.38
CA ASP A 119 20.05 -4.38 7.17
C ASP A 119 18.53 -4.28 7.20
N LEU A 120 17.98 -3.07 7.35
CA LEU A 120 16.54 -2.82 7.36
C LEU A 120 15.90 -3.16 6.01
N LEU A 121 16.52 -2.81 4.89
CA LEU A 121 16.04 -3.15 3.54
C LEU A 121 16.07 -4.65 3.29
N LYS A 122 17.18 -5.32 3.65
CA LYS A 122 17.37 -6.74 3.34
C LYS A 122 16.62 -7.67 4.29
N LYS A 123 16.59 -7.34 5.59
CA LYS A 123 16.10 -8.24 6.65
C LYS A 123 14.80 -7.74 7.29
N GLY A 124 14.47 -6.45 7.14
CA GLY A 124 13.36 -5.82 7.85
C GLY A 124 13.67 -5.49 9.32
N TYR A 125 14.89 -5.76 9.80
CA TYR A 125 15.34 -5.46 11.15
C TYR A 125 16.84 -5.19 11.20
N ALA A 126 17.28 -4.43 12.20
CA ALA A 126 18.68 -4.24 12.54
C ALA A 126 18.84 -4.36 14.06
N ILE A 127 19.95 -4.95 14.50
CA ILE A 127 20.31 -4.99 15.91
C ILE A 127 21.07 -3.70 16.20
N ILE A 128 20.56 -2.91 17.15
CA ILE A 128 21.12 -1.61 17.54
C ILE A 128 21.76 -1.68 18.93
N SER A 129 22.70 -0.78 19.21
CA SER A 129 23.26 -0.64 20.55
C SER A 129 22.37 0.23 21.45
N GLU A 130 22.60 0.21 22.76
CA GLU A 130 21.92 1.10 23.71
C GLU A 130 22.14 2.59 23.37
N GLU A 131 23.34 2.94 22.88
CA GLU A 131 23.64 4.30 22.43
C GLU A 131 22.81 4.70 21.20
N ASP A 132 22.72 3.81 20.22
CA ASP A 132 21.90 4.02 19.02
C ASP A 132 20.40 4.14 19.39
N GLU A 133 19.92 3.34 20.36
CA GLU A 133 18.56 3.42 20.90
C GLU A 133 18.29 4.78 21.57
N ARG A 134 19.18 5.24 22.47
CA ARG A 134 19.05 6.54 23.15
C ARG A 134 19.01 7.69 22.15
N ASN A 135 19.88 7.67 21.15
CA ASN A 135 19.91 8.68 20.10
C ASN A 135 18.60 8.67 19.30
N THR A 136 18.03 7.49 19.02
CA THR A 136 16.76 7.36 18.31
C THR A 136 15.59 8.01 19.02
N ILE A 137 15.44 7.75 20.31
CA ILE A 137 14.31 8.22 21.10
C ILE A 137 14.37 9.74 21.31
N GLN A 138 15.57 10.33 21.43
CA GLN A 138 15.73 11.77 21.64
C GLN A 138 15.42 12.63 20.40
N PHE A 139 15.53 12.07 19.19
CA PHE A 139 15.19 12.79 17.95
C PHE A 139 13.68 13.02 17.77
N ASP A 140 12.81 12.18 18.34
CA ASP A 140 11.34 12.25 18.17
C ASP A 140 10.66 13.29 19.10
N PHE A 141 11.39 13.94 20.02
CA PHE A 141 10.81 14.90 21.00
C PHE A 141 11.00 16.39 20.67
N LYS A 142 11.53 16.74 19.49
CA LYS A 142 11.48 18.13 19.02
C LYS A 142 10.18 18.37 18.25
N VAL A 143 9.10 18.55 19.01
CA VAL A 143 7.81 19.11 18.53
C VAL A 143 7.94 20.62 18.43
#